data_AF-A0AAV2T8U1-F1
#
_entry.id   AF-A0AAV2T8U1-F1
#
_cell.length_a   1.000
_cell.length_b   1.000
_cell.length_c   1.000
_cell.angle_alpha   90.00
_cell.angle_beta   90.00
_cell.angle_gamma   90.00
#
_symmetry.space_group_name_H-M   'P 1'
#
loop_
_entity.id
_entity.type
_entity.pdbx_description
1 polymer ?
#
loop_
_entity_poly.entity_id
_entity_poly.type
_entity_poly.pdbx_seq_one_letter_code
_entity_poly.pdbx_strand_id
1 'polypeptide(L)'
;MWNVAFANLSKIRDITKSSGTLFQLSLQLNSSTALIEKFLRDSTLYVLTNLYQIEKLDDVNLCRGDWLERLSDVVQTRIKLLQNPSDCTRANILVARTSCLCGYGCQMHYYMFCLNMAYATGRTLISDRQKTHCEKWWAESYMPFSDRCSMDDIGR
;
A
#
# COMPACT_ATOMS: atom_id res chain seq x y z
N MET A 1 14.65 8.87 -27.16
CA MET A 1 13.39 8.07 -27.18
C MET A 1 12.42 8.55 -28.25
N TRP A 2 12.01 9.83 -28.26
CA TRP A 2 11.08 10.38 -29.26
C TRP A 2 11.47 10.13 -30.72
N ASN A 3 12.71 10.42 -31.11
CA ASN A 3 13.16 10.20 -32.50
C ASN A 3 13.07 8.73 -32.94
N VAL A 4 13.36 7.79 -32.04
CA VAL A 4 13.29 6.35 -32.34
C VAL A 4 11.83 5.88 -32.40
N ALA A 5 10.96 6.40 -31.53
CA ALA A 5 9.52 6.12 -31.59
C ALA A 5 8.93 6.61 -32.93
N PHE A 6 9.22 7.85 -33.34
CA PHE A 6 8.73 8.40 -34.60
C PHE A 6 9.26 7.64 -35.84
N ALA A 7 10.54 7.26 -35.85
CA ALA A 7 11.12 6.46 -36.94
C ALA A 7 10.49 5.06 -37.08
N ASN A 8 10.11 4.44 -35.95
CA ASN A 8 9.45 3.14 -35.96
C ASN A 8 7.97 3.24 -36.38
N LEU A 9 7.27 4.30 -35.98
CA LEU A 9 5.89 4.57 -36.41
C LEU A 9 5.82 4.86 -37.92
N SER A 10 6.80 5.59 -38.48
CA SER A 10 6.88 5.77 -39.93
C SER A 10 7.09 4.44 -40.65
N LYS A 11 7.92 3.54 -40.11
CA LYS A 11 8.16 2.21 -40.69
C LYS A 11 6.90 1.34 -40.71
N ILE A 12 6.09 1.35 -39.64
CA ILE A 12 4.79 0.65 -39.62
C ILE A 12 3.84 1.24 -40.67
N ARG A 13 3.77 2.56 -40.76
CA ARG A 13 2.94 3.25 -41.76
C ARG A 13 3.33 2.85 -43.18
N ASP A 14 4.61 2.66 -43.45
CA ASP A 14 5.08 2.26 -44.78
C ASP A 14 4.76 0.78 -45.07
N ILE A 15 4.85 -0.10 -44.06
CA ILE A 15 4.42 -1.51 -44.19
C ILE A 15 2.92 -1.61 -44.51
N THR A 16 2.08 -0.85 -43.81
CA THR A 16 0.61 -0.84 -44.06
C THR A 16 0.21 -0.30 -45.43
N LYS A 17 1.08 0.50 -46.08
CA LYS A 17 0.87 1.00 -47.44
C LYS A 17 1.46 0.10 -48.53
N SER A 18 2.24 -0.92 -48.15
CA SER A 18 2.90 -1.80 -49.11
C SER A 18 1.92 -2.80 -49.75
N SER A 19 2.15 -3.11 -51.03
CA SER A 19 1.37 -4.12 -51.76
C SER A 19 2.01 -5.50 -51.58
N GLY A 20 1.45 -6.32 -50.70
CA GLY A 20 1.89 -7.70 -50.44
C GLY A 20 0.72 -8.61 -50.06
N THR A 21 0.95 -9.92 -49.99
CA THR A 21 -0.09 -10.84 -49.51
C THR A 21 -0.41 -10.55 -48.04
N LEU A 22 -1.66 -10.77 -47.62
CA LEU A 22 -2.10 -10.55 -46.24
C LEU A 22 -1.21 -11.27 -45.21
N PHE A 23 -0.72 -12.45 -45.56
CA PHE A 23 0.20 -13.23 -44.73
C PHE A 23 1.58 -12.58 -44.58
N GLN A 24 2.11 -11.98 -45.64
CA GLN A 24 3.43 -11.33 -45.59
C GLN A 24 3.38 -9.99 -44.86
N LEU A 25 2.29 -9.24 -45.04
CA LEU A 25 1.98 -8.04 -44.27
C LEU A 25 1.86 -8.35 -42.77
N SER A 26 1.15 -9.42 -42.39
CA SER A 26 0.98 -9.78 -40.98
C SER A 26 2.30 -10.17 -40.31
N LEU A 27 3.19 -10.89 -41.01
CA LEU A 27 4.51 -11.26 -40.51
C LEU A 27 5.44 -10.05 -40.31
N GLN A 28 5.43 -9.11 -41.26
CA GLN A 28 6.21 -7.88 -41.18
C GLN A 28 5.69 -6.93 -40.10
N LEU A 29 4.37 -6.87 -39.91
CA LEU A 29 3.75 -6.12 -38.82
C LEU A 29 4.10 -6.72 -37.48
N ASN A 30 3.93 -8.03 -37.27
CA ASN A 30 4.25 -8.70 -36.00
C ASN A 30 5.72 -8.55 -35.59
N SER A 31 6.65 -8.69 -36.54
CA SER A 31 8.08 -8.51 -36.25
C SER A 31 8.41 -7.05 -35.91
N SER A 32 7.79 -6.09 -36.60
CA SER A 32 7.99 -4.67 -36.35
C SER A 32 7.37 -4.22 -35.03
N THR A 33 6.18 -4.71 -34.68
CA THR A 33 5.52 -4.41 -33.40
C THR A 33 6.30 -5.04 -32.23
N ALA A 34 6.76 -6.28 -32.36
CA ALA A 34 7.59 -6.93 -31.34
C ALA A 34 8.90 -6.17 -31.07
N LEU A 35 9.55 -5.66 -32.13
CA LEU A 35 10.76 -4.85 -31.99
C LEU A 35 10.50 -3.53 -31.24
N ILE A 36 9.38 -2.88 -31.53
CA ILE A 36 8.97 -1.64 -30.88
C ILE A 36 8.62 -1.88 -29.42
N GLU A 37 7.86 -2.93 -29.12
CA GLU A 37 7.55 -3.31 -27.75
C GLU A 37 8.81 -3.53 -26.94
N LYS A 38 9.79 -4.27 -27.50
CA LYS A 38 11.07 -4.49 -26.86
C LYS A 38 11.80 -3.17 -26.61
N PHE A 39 11.92 -2.33 -27.64
CA PHE A 39 12.58 -1.03 -27.51
C PHE A 39 11.92 -0.11 -26.48
N LEU A 40 10.58 -0.08 -26.44
CA LEU A 40 9.83 0.70 -25.47
C LEU A 40 10.02 0.18 -24.05
N ARG A 41 10.02 -1.14 -23.84
CA ARG A 41 10.31 -1.76 -22.54
C ARG A 41 11.72 -1.41 -22.08
N ASP A 42 12.72 -1.63 -22.92
CA ASP A 42 14.13 -1.36 -22.59
C ASP A 42 14.36 0.13 -22.30
N SER A 43 13.77 1.01 -23.10
CA SER A 43 13.86 2.46 -22.89
C SER A 43 13.16 2.90 -21.61
N THR A 44 12.00 2.32 -21.29
CA THR A 44 11.27 2.61 -20.05
C THR A 44 12.07 2.15 -18.84
N LEU A 45 12.61 0.94 -18.89
CA LEU A 45 13.46 0.40 -17.83
C LEU A 45 14.70 1.26 -17.62
N TYR A 46 15.34 1.71 -18.71
CA TYR A 46 16.50 2.59 -18.65
C TYR A 46 16.16 3.92 -17.95
N VAL A 47 15.05 4.58 -18.34
CA VAL A 47 14.60 5.82 -17.70
C VAL A 47 14.27 5.60 -16.22
N LEU A 48 13.51 4.55 -15.87
CA LEU A 48 13.16 4.24 -14.49
C LEU A 48 14.39 3.98 -13.63
N THR A 49 15.38 3.27 -14.17
CA THR A 49 16.64 2.98 -13.47
C THR A 49 17.43 4.26 -13.23
N ASN A 50 17.52 5.14 -14.23
CA ASN A 50 18.20 6.43 -14.06
C ASN A 50 17.47 7.32 -13.05
N LEU A 51 16.14 7.37 -13.08
CA LEU A 51 15.35 8.12 -12.09
C LEU A 51 15.61 7.60 -10.67
N TYR A 52 15.62 6.27 -10.49
CA TYR A 52 15.95 5.64 -9.21
C TYR A 52 17.38 5.96 -8.75
N GLN A 53 18.34 5.98 -9.66
CA GLN A 53 19.73 6.36 -9.35
C GLN A 53 19.83 7.84 -8.95
N ILE A 54 19.16 8.73 -9.67
CA ILE A 54 19.10 10.17 -9.34
C ILE A 54 18.50 10.36 -7.94
N GLU A 55 17.39 9.68 -7.64
CA GLU A 55 16.77 9.71 -6.32
C GLU A 55 17.78 9.34 -5.23
N LYS A 56 18.64 8.35 -5.47
CA LYS A 56 19.61 7.82 -4.50
C LYS A 56 20.90 8.64 -4.36
N LEU A 57 21.31 9.35 -5.40
CA LEU A 57 22.54 10.16 -5.39
C LEU A 57 22.36 11.49 -4.64
N ASP A 58 21.12 11.98 -4.57
CA ASP A 58 20.79 13.17 -3.80
C ASP A 58 20.60 12.84 -2.30
N ASP A 59 21.20 13.65 -1.42
CA ASP A 59 21.01 13.64 0.04
C ASP A 59 19.52 13.79 0.46
N VAL A 60 18.66 14.14 -0.50
CA VAL A 60 17.20 14.15 -0.41
C VAL A 60 16.63 12.82 0.07
N ASN A 61 17.23 11.68 -0.29
CA ASN A 61 16.70 10.37 0.09
C ASN A 61 16.94 10.04 1.57
N LEU A 62 18.10 10.42 2.11
CA LEU A 62 18.39 10.33 3.55
C LEU A 62 17.46 11.26 4.32
N CYS A 63 17.35 12.51 3.87
CA CYS A 63 16.44 13.49 4.43
C CYS A 63 14.97 13.00 4.44
N ARG A 64 14.51 12.40 3.33
CA ARG A 64 13.15 11.84 3.23
C ARG A 64 12.93 10.68 4.21
N GLY A 65 13.92 9.79 4.36
CA GLY A 65 13.87 8.71 5.35
C GLY A 65 13.70 9.25 6.77
N ASP A 66 14.56 10.20 7.16
CA ASP A 66 14.51 10.84 8.47
C ASP A 66 13.17 11.55 8.72
N TRP A 67 12.63 12.24 7.70
CA TRP A 67 11.31 12.89 7.80
C TRP A 67 10.18 11.89 7.99
N LEU A 68 10.22 10.76 7.27
CA LEU A 68 9.21 9.70 7.39
C LEU A 68 9.28 9.03 8.76
N GLU A 69 10.49 8.78 9.28
CA GLU A 69 10.69 8.25 10.63
C GLU A 69 10.14 9.21 11.69
N ARG A 70 10.49 10.50 11.62
CA ARG A 70 9.95 11.53 12.52
C ARG A 70 8.43 11.64 12.46
N LEU A 71 7.84 11.58 11.26
CA LEU A 71 6.39 11.60 11.11
C LEU A 71 5.75 10.35 11.70
N SER A 72 6.35 9.18 11.49
CA SER A 72 5.93 7.92 12.09
C SER A 72 5.94 8.03 13.62
N ASP A 73 7.02 8.54 14.21
CA ASP A 73 7.15 8.72 15.66
C ASP A 73 6.07 9.62 16.23
N VAL A 74 5.75 10.73 15.56
CA VAL A 74 4.66 11.63 15.98
C VAL A 74 3.32 10.90 15.96
N VAL A 75 3.01 10.17 14.90
CA VAL A 75 1.74 9.43 14.78
C VAL A 75 1.67 8.31 15.82
N GLN A 76 2.71 7.50 15.95
CA GLN A 76 2.77 6.40 16.91
C GLN A 76 2.67 6.89 18.36
N THR A 77 3.35 8.00 18.68
CA THR A 77 3.25 8.63 20.01
C THR A 77 1.82 9.06 20.32
N ARG A 78 1.14 9.71 19.36
CA ARG A 78 -0.25 10.14 19.54
C ARG A 78 -1.20 8.95 19.70
N ILE A 79 -1.03 7.91 18.88
CA ILE A 79 -1.81 6.67 19.02
C ILE A 79 -1.58 6.06 20.40
N LYS A 80 -0.32 5.95 20.85
CA LYS A 80 0.00 5.40 22.18
C LYS A 80 -0.64 6.18 23.31
N LEU A 81 -0.62 7.51 23.25
CA LEU A 81 -1.28 8.37 24.25
C LEU A 81 -2.80 8.17 24.24
N LEU A 82 -3.42 8.13 23.06
CA LEU A 82 -4.85 7.90 22.91
C LEU A 82 -5.28 6.51 23.42
N GLN A 83 -4.47 5.49 23.17
CA GLN A 83 -4.76 4.12 23.58
C GLN A 83 -4.55 3.91 25.08
N ASN A 84 -3.78 4.75 25.77
CA ASN A 84 -3.42 4.57 27.18
C ASN A 84 -3.86 5.74 28.06
N PRO A 85 -5.18 5.99 28.21
CA PRO A 85 -5.68 7.03 29.09
C PRO A 85 -5.30 6.76 30.54
N SER A 86 -5.29 7.80 31.38
CA SER A 86 -5.00 7.69 32.81
C SER A 86 -6.07 6.94 33.59
N ASP A 87 -7.31 6.95 33.10
CA ASP A 87 -8.47 6.33 33.73
C ASP A 87 -9.37 5.71 32.66
N CYS A 88 -9.35 4.39 32.57
CA CYS A 88 -10.09 3.63 31.57
C CYS A 88 -11.62 3.71 31.77
N THR A 89 -12.09 3.88 33.00
CA THR A 89 -13.53 3.90 33.32
C THR A 89 -14.22 5.18 32.82
N ARG A 90 -13.46 6.27 32.70
CA ARG A 90 -13.94 7.57 32.20
C ARG A 90 -13.56 7.84 30.74
N ALA A 91 -12.75 6.99 30.13
CA ALA A 91 -12.32 7.16 28.76
C ALA A 91 -13.49 6.89 27.78
N ASN A 92 -13.56 7.66 26.69
CA ASN A 92 -14.48 7.33 25.61
C ASN A 92 -13.91 6.12 24.84
N ILE A 93 -14.66 5.02 24.80
CA ILE A 93 -14.20 3.79 24.16
C ILE A 93 -14.87 3.58 22.79
N LEU A 94 -14.14 2.94 21.87
CA LEU A 94 -14.66 2.26 20.69
C LEU A 94 -14.30 0.77 20.79
N VAL A 95 -15.30 -0.10 20.76
CA VAL A 95 -15.09 -1.56 20.82
C VAL A 95 -15.10 -2.14 19.40
N ALA A 96 -14.01 -2.80 19.02
CA ALA A 96 -13.89 -3.51 17.75
C ALA A 96 -14.26 -4.99 17.91
N ARG A 97 -15.17 -5.47 17.07
CA ARG A 97 -15.66 -6.86 17.05
C ARG A 97 -15.41 -7.47 15.69
N THR A 98 -14.53 -8.46 15.63
CA THR A 98 -14.27 -9.21 14.40
C THR A 98 -14.97 -10.54 14.42
N SER A 99 -15.55 -10.95 13.29
CA SER A 99 -16.09 -12.29 13.12
C SER A 99 -15.12 -13.16 12.32
N CYS A 100 -15.24 -14.49 12.47
CA CYS A 100 -14.48 -15.46 11.68
C CYS A 100 -14.97 -15.63 10.23
N LEU A 101 -15.86 -14.76 9.75
CA LEU A 101 -16.52 -14.93 8.46
C LEU A 101 -15.61 -14.63 7.26
N CYS A 102 -14.47 -13.96 7.48
CA CYS A 102 -13.49 -13.64 6.45
C CYS A 102 -12.06 -13.94 6.91
N GLY A 103 -11.10 -13.98 5.98
CA GLY A 103 -9.69 -14.26 6.27
C GLY A 103 -8.94 -13.07 6.91
N TYR A 104 -7.66 -13.31 7.26
CA TYR A 104 -6.78 -12.36 7.97
C TYR A 104 -6.79 -10.93 7.39
N GLY A 105 -6.62 -10.77 6.08
CA GLY A 105 -6.54 -9.44 5.47
C GLY A 105 -7.80 -8.60 5.65
N CYS A 106 -8.98 -9.23 5.62
CA CYS A 106 -10.26 -8.55 5.89
C CYS A 106 -10.36 -8.14 7.37
N GLN A 107 -9.95 -9.01 8.29
CA GLN A 107 -9.95 -8.73 9.73
C GLN A 107 -8.95 -7.62 10.10
N MET A 108 -7.73 -7.62 9.53
CA MET A 108 -6.73 -6.58 9.74
C MET A 108 -7.21 -5.21 9.23
N HIS A 109 -7.81 -5.16 8.04
CA HIS A 109 -8.39 -3.93 7.52
C HIS A 109 -9.55 -3.42 8.40
N TYR A 110 -10.37 -4.31 8.94
CA TYR A 110 -11.41 -3.94 9.90
C TYR A 110 -10.81 -3.30 11.16
N TYR A 111 -9.80 -3.91 11.76
CA TYR A 111 -9.11 -3.32 12.92
C TYR A 111 -8.45 -1.97 12.60
N MET A 112 -7.81 -1.83 11.44
CA MET A 112 -7.23 -0.55 11.01
C MET A 112 -8.30 0.52 10.76
N PHE A 113 -9.46 0.14 10.21
CA PHE A 113 -10.60 1.04 10.09
C PHE A 113 -11.10 1.51 11.47
N CYS A 114 -11.25 0.59 12.43
CA CYS A 114 -11.62 0.92 13.80
C CYS A 114 -10.58 1.81 14.48
N LEU A 115 -9.28 1.58 14.27
CA LEU A 115 -8.20 2.41 14.80
C LEU A 115 -8.25 3.84 14.23
N ASN A 116 -8.45 3.98 12.92
CA ASN A 116 -8.62 5.29 12.28
C ASN A 116 -9.84 6.04 12.83
N MET A 117 -10.97 5.35 13.00
CA MET A 117 -12.18 5.95 13.57
C MET A 117 -11.98 6.36 15.04
N ALA A 118 -11.33 5.50 15.83
CA ALA A 118 -11.00 5.79 17.22
C ALA A 118 -10.07 7.02 17.33
N TYR A 119 -9.05 7.10 16.47
CA TYR A 119 -8.16 8.25 16.38
C TYR A 119 -8.89 9.54 16.00
N ALA A 120 -9.73 9.49 14.95
CA ALA A 120 -10.47 10.65 14.49
C ALA A 120 -11.50 11.17 15.52
N THR A 121 -12.04 10.28 16.35
CA THR A 121 -13.08 10.62 17.34
C THR A 121 -12.56 10.78 18.77
N GLY A 122 -11.24 10.67 18.99
CA GLY A 122 -10.63 10.77 20.32
C GLY A 122 -11.08 9.67 21.28
N ARG A 123 -11.25 8.44 20.77
CA ARG A 123 -11.66 7.26 21.55
C ARG A 123 -10.51 6.27 21.70
N THR A 124 -10.43 5.60 22.84
CA THR A 124 -9.52 4.45 23.05
C THR A 124 -10.13 3.22 22.35
N LEU A 125 -9.32 2.50 21.58
CA LEU A 125 -9.75 1.31 20.85
C LEU A 125 -9.54 0.08 21.73
N ILE A 126 -10.57 -0.73 21.88
CA ILE A 126 -10.48 -1.98 22.62
C ILE A 126 -11.04 -3.10 21.74
N SER A 127 -10.32 -4.23 21.67
CA SER A 127 -10.84 -5.45 21.06
C SER A 127 -11.87 -6.09 21.97
N ASP A 128 -12.98 -6.57 21.41
CA ASP A 128 -13.98 -7.30 22.20
C ASP A 128 -13.38 -8.55 22.87
N ARG A 129 -14.11 -9.07 23.86
CA ARG A 129 -13.74 -10.30 24.56
C ARG A 129 -13.51 -11.41 23.55
N GLN A 130 -12.45 -12.19 23.77
CA GLN A 130 -11.99 -13.31 22.94
C GLN A 130 -13.00 -14.48 22.90
N LYS A 131 -14.21 -14.22 22.41
CA LYS A 131 -15.35 -15.15 22.42
C LYS A 131 -15.28 -16.10 21.23
N THR A 132 -14.83 -15.60 20.09
CA THR A 132 -14.64 -16.38 18.88
C THR A 132 -13.21 -16.92 18.77
N HIS A 133 -13.04 -18.00 18.01
CA HIS A 133 -11.71 -18.55 17.69
C HIS A 133 -10.78 -17.48 17.08
N CYS A 134 -11.31 -16.60 16.23
CA CYS A 134 -10.50 -15.58 15.57
C CYS A 134 -10.08 -14.49 16.55
N GLU A 135 -10.95 -14.02 17.43
CA GLU A 135 -10.56 -13.04 18.46
C GLU A 135 -9.49 -13.61 19.40
N LYS A 136 -9.56 -14.92 19.73
CA LYS A 136 -8.49 -15.61 20.48
C LYS A 136 -7.18 -15.62 19.71
N TRP A 137 -7.21 -16.06 18.46
CA TRP A 137 -6.02 -16.10 17.59
C TRP A 137 -5.37 -14.71 17.47
N TRP A 138 -6.15 -13.64 17.35
CA TRP A 138 -5.64 -12.26 17.33
C TRP A 138 -4.92 -11.90 18.63
N ALA A 139 -5.51 -12.21 19.77
CA ALA A 139 -4.92 -11.90 21.06
C ALA A 139 -3.66 -12.73 21.37
N GLU A 140 -3.55 -13.94 20.82
CA GLU A 140 -2.34 -14.77 20.92
C GLU A 140 -1.24 -14.33 19.94
N SER A 141 -1.62 -13.75 18.80
CA SER A 141 -0.68 -13.40 17.73
C SER A 141 -0.16 -11.95 17.81
N TYR A 142 -0.87 -11.05 18.50
CA TYR A 142 -0.57 -9.63 18.55
C TYR A 142 -0.62 -9.06 19.96
N MET A 143 0.12 -7.96 20.17
CA MET A 143 -0.02 -7.15 21.38
C MET A 143 -1.41 -6.49 21.43
N PRO A 144 -1.97 -6.26 22.63
CA PRO A 144 -3.21 -5.53 22.76
C PRO A 144 -3.08 -4.10 22.22
N PHE A 145 -4.18 -3.50 21.80
CA PHE A 145 -4.20 -2.11 21.34
C PHE A 145 -3.82 -1.10 22.43
N SER A 146 -4.04 -1.45 23.69
CA SER A 146 -3.73 -0.65 24.88
C SER A 146 -2.98 -1.49 25.90
N ASP A 147 -1.99 -0.88 26.57
CA ASP A 147 -1.25 -1.50 27.67
C ASP A 147 -2.00 -1.34 29.01
N ARG A 148 -2.99 -0.43 29.07
CA ARG A 148 -3.66 -0.01 30.32
C ARG A 148 -5.15 -0.31 30.38
N CYS A 149 -5.82 -0.37 29.23
CA CYS A 149 -7.28 -0.50 29.17
C CYS A 149 -7.69 -1.76 28.42
N SER A 150 -8.68 -2.44 28.97
CA SER A 150 -9.22 -3.70 28.48
C SER A 150 -10.75 -3.73 28.55
N MET A 151 -11.38 -4.77 28.00
CA MET A 151 -12.83 -4.93 28.14
C MET A 151 -13.30 -5.12 29.59
N ASP A 152 -12.42 -5.50 30.51
CA ASP A 152 -12.77 -5.71 31.91
C ASP A 152 -12.91 -4.38 32.68
N ASP A 153 -12.35 -3.29 32.14
CA ASP A 153 -12.40 -1.95 32.73
C ASP A 153 -13.70 -1.19 32.40
N ILE A 154 -14.45 -1.64 31.38
CA ILE A 154 -15.66 -0.97 30.86
C ILE A 154 -16.95 -1.57 31.46
N GLY A 155 -16.85 -2.74 32.10
CA GLY A 155 -18.00 -3.55 32.54
C GLY A 155 -18.37 -3.45 34.02
N ARG A 156 -17.95 -2.41 34.74
CA ARG A 156 -18.39 -2.12 36.12
C ARG A 156 -19.37 -0.96 36.17
#